data_AF-A0A1D1Y1M6-F1
#
_entry.id   AF-A0A1D1Y1M6-F1
#
_cell.length_a   1.000
_cell.length_b   1.000
_cell.length_c   1.000
_cell.angle_alpha   90.00
_cell.angle_beta   90.00
_cell.angle_gamma   90.00
#
_symmetry.space_group_name_H-M   'P 1'
#
loop_
_entity.id
_entity.type
_entity.pdbx_description
1 polymer ?
#
loop_
_entity_poly.entity_id
_entity_poly.type
_entity_poly.pdbx_seq_one_letter_code
_entity_poly.pdbx_strand_id
1 'polypeptide(L)'
;HPKKFKPDGVTRDIALTIMRHMPGPVVKWKQYPMEVRNVLFQDFTRRHRFRGLRDQALARRVWEATAAERFKQWLYIARENAKSSSGMDDPRLWKDHCPTYLRRDIWHGLCDKWGTGEWQHISSMASSNQGKYPEANLHTAG
;
A
#
# COMPACT_ATOMS: atom_id res chain seq x y z
N HIS A 1 22.39 1.83 17.48
CA HIS A 1 21.03 1.70 16.90
C HIS A 1 20.62 3.00 16.23
N PRO A 2 20.40 3.05 14.89
CA PRO A 2 19.81 4.24 14.29
C PRO A 2 18.35 4.33 14.73
N LYS A 3 17.97 5.46 15.31
CA LYS A 3 16.62 5.75 15.81
C LYS A 3 15.60 5.52 14.68
N LYS A 4 14.76 4.49 14.83
CA LYS A 4 13.63 4.22 13.94
C LYS A 4 12.77 5.49 13.89
N PHE A 5 12.61 6.07 12.70
CA PHE A 5 11.64 7.12 12.45
C PHE A 5 10.25 6.48 12.47
N LYS A 6 9.68 6.28 13.66
CA LYS A 6 8.32 5.76 13.86
C LYS A 6 7.55 6.56 14.92
N PRO A 7 7.11 7.79 14.63
CA PRO A 7 5.84 8.24 15.16
C PRO A 7 4.76 7.59 14.28
N ASP A 8 3.90 6.75 14.85
CA ASP A 8 2.80 6.10 14.12
C ASP A 8 1.94 7.11 13.34
N GLY A 9 1.86 8.35 13.84
CA GLY A 9 1.23 9.47 13.14
C GLY A 9 1.84 9.79 11.77
N VAL A 10 3.17 9.79 11.64
CA VAL A 10 3.84 10.08 10.34
C VAL A 10 3.62 8.96 9.36
N THR A 11 3.62 7.72 9.85
CA THR A 11 3.37 6.55 9.01
C THR A 11 1.94 6.53 8.46
N ARG A 12 0.96 6.91 9.29
CA ARG A 12 -0.45 7.06 8.88
C ARG A 12 -0.63 8.19 7.87
N ASP A 13 0.04 9.32 8.07
CA ASP A 13 0.00 10.47 7.18
C ASP A 13 0.54 10.15 5.77
N ILE A 14 1.67 9.42 5.69
CA ILE A 14 2.23 8.92 4.42
C ILE A 14 1.17 8.10 3.66
N ALA A 15 0.52 7.17 4.34
CA ALA A 15 -0.49 6.31 3.72
C ALA A 15 -1.71 7.12 3.22
N LEU A 16 -2.28 7.99 4.06
CA LEU A 16 -3.41 8.84 3.69
C LEU A 16 -3.10 9.75 2.51
N THR A 17 -1.91 10.35 2.50
CA THR A 17 -1.44 11.18 1.39
C THR A 17 -1.37 10.38 0.10
N ILE A 18 -0.71 9.21 0.13
CA ILE A 18 -0.58 8.36 -1.06
C ILE A 18 -1.95 7.97 -1.61
N MET A 19 -2.90 7.64 -0.74
CA MET A 19 -4.23 7.15 -1.13
C MET A 19 -5.08 8.27 -1.75
N ARG A 20 -5.05 9.46 -1.14
CA ARG A 20 -5.76 10.64 -1.66
C ARG A 20 -5.23 11.05 -3.03
N HIS A 21 -3.94 10.85 -3.28
CA HIS A 21 -3.26 11.27 -4.49
C HIS A 21 -2.91 10.11 -5.43
N MET A 22 -3.57 8.95 -5.30
CA MET A 22 -3.36 7.83 -6.22
C MET A 22 -3.68 8.27 -7.66
N PRO A 23 -2.69 8.29 -8.56
CA PRO A 23 -2.94 8.72 -9.94
C PRO A 23 -3.64 7.64 -10.77
N GLY A 24 -3.61 6.38 -10.36
CA GLY A 24 -4.19 5.28 -11.11
C GLY A 24 -4.32 3.98 -10.32
N PRO A 25 -5.08 3.00 -10.84
CA PRO A 25 -5.29 1.71 -10.18
C PRO A 25 -4.04 0.83 -10.34
N VAL A 26 -3.17 0.78 -9.35
CA VAL A 26 -2.00 -0.13 -9.36
C VAL A 26 -2.04 -1.08 -8.16
N VAL A 27 -1.60 -2.32 -8.37
CA VAL A 27 -1.66 -3.37 -7.35
C VAL A 27 -0.38 -3.44 -6.50
N LYS A 28 0.70 -2.79 -6.94
CA LYS A 28 1.98 -2.69 -6.22
C LYS A 28 2.49 -1.25 -6.26
N TRP A 29 3.00 -0.76 -5.14
CA TRP A 29 3.60 0.58 -5.03
C TRP A 29 4.66 0.89 -6.10
N LYS A 30 5.52 -0.09 -6.39
CA LYS A 30 6.59 0.06 -7.40
C LYS A 30 6.10 0.18 -8.85
N GLN A 31 4.82 -0.10 -9.13
CA GLN A 31 4.25 0.10 -10.46
C GLN A 31 4.01 1.58 -10.76
N TYR A 32 3.98 2.46 -9.75
CA TYR A 32 4.00 3.89 -10.01
C TYR A 32 5.36 4.31 -10.58
N PRO A 33 5.36 5.14 -11.66
CA PRO A 33 6.57 5.75 -12.18
C PRO A 33 7.36 6.47 -11.09
N MET A 34 8.68 6.54 -11.24
CA MET A 34 9.54 7.19 -10.25
C MET A 34 9.16 8.65 -10.05
N GLU A 35 8.70 9.31 -11.11
CA GLU A 35 8.28 10.70 -11.18
C GLU A 35 7.08 10.95 -10.25
N VAL A 36 6.07 10.07 -10.31
CA VAL A 36 4.91 10.11 -9.40
C VAL A 36 5.36 9.96 -7.95
N ARG A 37 6.22 8.96 -7.67
CA ARG A 37 6.73 8.71 -6.32
C ARG A 37 7.59 9.87 -5.82
N ASN A 38 8.32 10.55 -6.71
CA ASN A 38 9.08 11.75 -6.39
C ASN A 38 8.18 12.92 -6.01
N VAL A 39 7.09 13.16 -6.74
CA VAL A 39 6.11 14.22 -6.42
C VAL A 39 5.49 13.98 -5.03
N LEU A 40 5.09 12.74 -4.74
CA LEU A 40 4.55 12.37 -3.43
C LEU A 40 5.58 12.54 -2.31
N PHE A 41 6.84 12.21 -2.57
CA PHE A 41 7.92 12.44 -1.61
C PHE A 41 8.22 13.94 -1.42
N GLN A 42 8.16 14.75 -2.48
CA GLN A 42 8.34 16.21 -2.37
C GLN A 42 7.24 16.83 -1.50
N ASP A 43 5.99 16.39 -1.66
CA ASP A 43 4.89 16.82 -0.81
C ASP A 43 5.10 16.46 0.67
N PHE A 44 5.60 15.24 0.95
CA PHE A 44 6.02 14.84 2.29
C PHE A 44 7.15 15.74 2.82
N THR A 45 8.18 16.04 2.02
CA THR A 45 9.30 16.88 2.45
C THR A 45 8.91 18.34 2.71
N ARG A 46 7.84 18.85 2.07
CA ARG A 46 7.30 20.19 2.38
C ARG A 46 6.74 20.26 3.81
N ARG A 47 6.26 19.15 4.34
CA ARG A 47 5.70 19.03 5.70
C ARG A 47 6.76 18.67 6.76
N HIS A 48 7.94 18.19 6.33
CA HIS A 48 9.00 17.74 7.22
C HIS A 48 10.34 18.40 6.86
N ARG A 49 10.84 19.29 7.73
CA ARG A 49 12.15 19.94 7.54
C ARG A 49 13.30 18.97 7.82
N PHE A 50 14.24 18.86 6.89
CA PHE A 50 15.48 18.08 7.03
C PHE A 50 16.68 19.02 7.22
N ARG A 51 17.69 18.58 7.99
CA ARG A 51 18.87 19.40 8.30
C ARG A 51 19.89 19.46 7.15
N GLY A 52 19.75 18.61 6.14
CA GLY A 52 20.61 18.60 4.96
C GLY A 52 20.31 17.44 4.02
N LEU A 53 21.06 17.37 2.90
CA LEU A 53 20.86 16.40 1.82
C LEU A 53 21.00 14.94 2.28
N ARG A 54 21.91 14.66 3.22
CA ARG A 54 22.11 13.31 3.76
C ARG A 54 20.88 12.81 4.50
N ASP A 55 20.29 13.65 5.34
CA ASP A 55 19.08 13.32 6.10
C ASP A 55 17.88 13.15 5.16
N GLN A 56 17.78 13.97 4.12
CA GLN A 56 16.75 13.84 3.10
C GLN A 56 16.87 12.53 2.30
N ALA A 57 18.10 12.11 1.95
CA ALA A 57 18.34 10.84 1.27
C ALA A 57 17.99 9.63 2.14
N LEU A 58 18.32 9.68 3.45
CA LEU A 58 17.91 8.65 4.40
C LEU A 58 16.38 8.63 4.56
N ALA A 59 15.76 9.81 4.70
CA ALA A 59 14.32 9.95 4.79
C ALA A 59 13.62 9.39 3.55
N ARG A 60 14.16 9.59 2.34
CA ARG A 60 13.61 9.00 1.11
C ARG A 60 13.58 7.49 1.20
N ARG A 61 14.66 6.84 1.62
CA ARG A 61 14.72 5.37 1.74
C ARG A 61 13.68 4.84 2.73
N VAL A 62 13.58 5.47 3.90
CA VAL A 62 12.62 5.09 4.94
C VAL A 62 11.18 5.33 4.48
N TRP A 63 10.93 6.49 3.86
CA TRP A 63 9.63 6.84 3.31
C TRP A 63 9.18 5.86 2.23
N GLU A 64 10.07 5.50 1.31
CA GLU A 64 9.78 4.57 0.21
C GLU A 64 9.42 3.17 0.73
N ALA A 65 10.19 2.65 1.70
CA ALA A 65 9.89 1.37 2.34
C ALA A 65 8.55 1.41 3.10
N THR A 66 8.30 2.50 3.81
CA THR A 66 7.06 2.72 4.57
C THR A 66 5.85 2.83 3.65
N ALA A 67 5.97 3.59 2.56
CA ALA A 67 4.96 3.75 1.53
C ALA A 67 4.59 2.39 0.92
N ALA A 68 5.60 1.59 0.52
CA ALA A 68 5.38 0.28 -0.06
C ALA A 68 4.61 -0.66 0.88
N GLU A 69 5.02 -0.71 2.15
CA GLU A 69 4.39 -1.59 3.15
C GLU A 69 2.94 -1.15 3.45
N ARG A 70 2.72 0.15 3.70
CA ARG A 70 1.39 0.66 4.01
C ARG A 70 0.43 0.57 2.83
N PHE A 71 0.92 0.82 1.63
CA PHE A 71 0.14 0.64 0.40
C PHE A 71 -0.36 -0.81 0.27
N LYS A 72 0.52 -1.80 0.49
CA LYS A 72 0.16 -3.22 0.48
C LYS A 72 -0.88 -3.55 1.55
N GLN A 73 -0.64 -3.14 2.80
CA GLN A 73 -1.55 -3.40 3.93
C GLN A 73 -2.94 -2.83 3.67
N TRP A 74 -3.01 -1.61 3.13
CA TRP A 74 -4.27 -0.97 2.86
C TRP A 74 -5.06 -1.65 1.74
N LEU A 75 -4.40 -2.02 0.63
CA LEU A 75 -5.06 -2.78 -0.43
C LEU A 75 -5.52 -4.16 0.05
N TYR A 76 -4.82 -4.76 1.00
CA TYR A 76 -5.28 -5.99 1.65
C TYR A 76 -6.56 -5.74 2.45
N ILE A 77 -6.57 -4.75 3.36
CA ILE A 77 -7.75 -4.42 4.17
C ILE A 77 -8.96 -4.06 3.29
N ALA A 78 -8.76 -3.27 2.24
CA ALA A 78 -9.82 -2.90 1.31
C ALA A 78 -10.46 -4.13 0.64
N ARG A 79 -9.64 -5.10 0.22
CA ARG A 79 -10.14 -6.35 -0.37
C ARG A 79 -10.86 -7.22 0.65
N GLU A 80 -10.31 -7.40 1.84
CA GLU A 80 -10.95 -8.20 2.89
C GLU A 80 -12.31 -7.63 3.30
N ASN A 81 -12.41 -6.31 3.43
CA ASN A 81 -13.66 -5.63 3.71
C ASN A 81 -14.67 -5.79 2.56
N ALA A 82 -14.23 -5.68 1.31
CA ALA A 82 -15.08 -5.84 0.15
C ALA A 82 -15.57 -7.29 -0.02
N LYS A 83 -14.68 -8.27 0.18
CA LYS A 83 -15.03 -9.69 0.23
C LYS A 83 -16.03 -9.99 1.33
N SER A 84 -15.79 -9.49 2.54
CA SER A 84 -16.68 -9.71 3.70
C SER A 84 -18.06 -9.09 3.49
N SER A 85 -18.12 -7.90 2.88
CA SER A 85 -19.40 -7.19 2.67
C SER A 85 -20.18 -7.68 1.44
N SER A 86 -19.50 -8.16 0.41
CA SER A 86 -20.16 -8.75 -0.77
C SER A 86 -20.56 -10.21 -0.57
N GLY A 87 -19.85 -10.94 0.30
CA GLY A 87 -19.97 -12.39 0.42
C GLY A 87 -19.45 -13.15 -0.81
N MET A 88 -18.75 -12.48 -1.72
CA MET A 88 -18.28 -13.03 -2.99
C MET A 88 -16.76 -13.09 -3.03
N ASP A 89 -16.22 -14.15 -3.62
CA ASP A 89 -14.78 -14.33 -3.79
C ASP A 89 -14.22 -13.62 -5.04
N ASP A 90 -15.06 -13.32 -6.04
CA ASP A 90 -14.63 -12.68 -7.28
C ASP A 90 -14.44 -11.15 -7.12
N PRO A 91 -13.21 -10.63 -7.27
CA PRO A 91 -12.93 -9.20 -7.14
C PRO A 91 -13.72 -8.30 -8.10
N ARG A 92 -14.15 -8.83 -9.25
CA ARG A 92 -14.93 -8.08 -10.24
C ARG A 92 -16.32 -7.71 -9.73
N LEU A 93 -16.83 -8.46 -8.75
CA LEU A 93 -18.13 -8.24 -8.11
C LEU A 93 -18.04 -7.28 -6.92
N TRP A 94 -16.84 -6.83 -6.55
CA TRP A 94 -16.64 -5.92 -5.41
C TRP A 94 -16.81 -4.44 -5.76
N LYS A 95 -17.15 -4.08 -7.01
CA LYS A 95 -17.19 -2.68 -7.47
C LYS A 95 -18.14 -1.80 -6.64
N ASP A 96 -19.27 -2.35 -6.22
CA ASP A 96 -20.26 -1.66 -5.37
C ASP A 96 -19.85 -1.56 -3.90
N HIS A 97 -18.77 -2.25 -3.50
CA HIS A 97 -18.22 -2.28 -2.14
C HIS A 97 -16.99 -1.36 -2.00
N CYS A 98 -17.00 -0.24 -2.71
CA CYS A 98 -15.90 0.74 -2.70
C CYS A 98 -15.71 1.34 -1.30
N PRO A 99 -14.48 1.34 -0.74
CA PRO A 99 -14.19 2.08 0.47
C PRO A 99 -14.44 3.59 0.31
N THR A 100 -14.98 4.24 1.35
CA THR A 100 -15.37 5.66 1.32
C THR A 100 -14.21 6.63 1.10
N TYR A 101 -12.99 6.22 1.47
CA TYR A 101 -11.77 7.02 1.34
C TYR A 101 -11.08 6.87 -0.02
N LEU A 102 -11.58 6.00 -0.92
CA LEU A 102 -10.99 5.72 -2.21
C LEU A 102 -11.89 6.22 -3.33
N ARG A 103 -11.28 6.76 -4.40
CA ARG A 103 -12.03 7.17 -5.59
C ARG A 103 -12.56 5.94 -6.33
N ARG A 104 -13.82 5.99 -6.78
CA ARG A 104 -14.50 4.84 -7.41
C ARG A 104 -13.81 4.37 -8.69
N ASP A 105 -13.28 5.28 -9.50
CA ASP A 105 -12.52 4.96 -10.72
C ASP A 105 -11.28 4.11 -10.41
N ILE A 106 -10.55 4.48 -9.35
CA ILE A 106 -9.39 3.72 -8.87
C ILE A 106 -9.82 2.36 -8.32
N TRP A 107 -10.90 2.32 -7.54
CA TRP A 107 -11.44 1.07 -7.02
C TRP A 107 -11.85 0.09 -8.13
N HIS A 108 -12.62 0.57 -9.12
CA HIS A 108 -13.07 -0.27 -10.23
C HIS A 108 -11.88 -0.85 -11.01
N GLY A 109 -10.88 -0.02 -11.31
CA GLY A 109 -9.68 -0.49 -12.00
C GLY A 109 -8.84 -1.47 -11.16
N LEU A 110 -8.87 -1.37 -9.82
CA LEU A 110 -8.25 -2.35 -8.93
C LEU A 110 -9.01 -3.68 -8.95
N CYS A 111 -10.35 -3.64 -8.85
CA CYS A 111 -11.22 -4.82 -9.00
C CYS A 111 -10.95 -5.56 -10.32
N ASP A 112 -10.85 -4.84 -11.44
CA ASP A 112 -10.56 -5.43 -12.74
C ASP A 112 -9.17 -6.10 -12.76
N LYS A 113 -8.15 -5.45 -12.18
CA LYS A 113 -6.79 -6.01 -12.07
C LYS A 113 -6.74 -7.25 -11.18
N TRP A 114 -7.43 -7.24 -10.04
CA TRP A 114 -7.52 -8.40 -9.15
C TRP A 114 -8.36 -9.54 -9.72
N GLY A 115 -9.30 -9.23 -10.61
CA GLY A 115 -10.08 -10.21 -11.36
C GLY A 115 -9.30 -10.95 -12.45
N THR A 116 -8.07 -10.54 -12.76
CA THR A 116 -7.24 -11.25 -13.75
C THR A 116 -6.76 -12.59 -13.19
N GLY A 117 -6.80 -13.63 -14.03
CA GLY A 117 -6.35 -14.97 -13.61
C GLY A 117 -4.88 -15.00 -13.16
N GLU A 118 -4.02 -14.19 -13.78
CA GLU A 118 -2.62 -14.02 -13.37
C GLU A 118 -2.51 -13.52 -11.91
N TRP A 119 -3.26 -12.47 -11.58
CA TRP A 119 -3.21 -11.90 -10.24
C TRP A 119 -3.78 -12.87 -9.19
N GLN A 120 -4.90 -13.54 -9.49
CA GLN A 120 -5.49 -14.54 -8.60
C GLN A 120 -4.56 -15.72 -8.36
N HIS A 121 -3.89 -16.22 -9.40
CA HIS A 121 -2.90 -17.28 -9.28
C HIS A 121 -1.75 -16.89 -8.36
N ILE A 122 -1.16 -15.71 -8.56
CA ILE A 122 -0.09 -15.18 -7.70
C ILE A 122 -0.56 -15.02 -6.25
N SER A 123 -1.78 -14.52 -6.05
CA SER A 123 -2.36 -14.33 -4.72
C SER A 123 -2.57 -15.66 -3.99
N SER A 124 -3.10 -16.67 -4.68
CA SER A 124 -3.31 -18.01 -4.12
C SER A 124 -1.98 -18.66 -3.74
N MET A 125 -0.96 -18.59 -4.59
CA MET A 125 0.37 -19.10 -4.26
C MET A 125 0.98 -18.39 -3.05
N ALA A 126 0.84 -17.07 -2.97
CA ALA A 126 1.34 -16.31 -1.83
C ALA A 126 0.65 -16.73 -0.51
N SER A 127 -0.66 -16.95 -0.54
CA SER A 127 -1.42 -17.45 0.62
C SER A 127 -0.99 -18.86 1.03
N SER A 128 -0.84 -19.78 0.05
CA SER A 128 -0.36 -21.14 0.33
C SER A 128 1.06 -21.15 0.91
N ASN A 129 1.94 -20.27 0.44
CA ASN A 129 3.31 -20.15 0.96
C ASN A 129 3.33 -19.56 2.38
N GLN A 130 2.42 -18.64 2.72
CA GLN A 130 2.26 -18.17 4.10
C GLN A 130 1.74 -19.27 5.03
N GLY A 131 0.80 -20.11 4.57
CA GLY A 131 0.29 -21.26 5.34
C GLY A 131 1.33 -22.36 5.58
N LYS A 132 2.34 -22.48 4.71
CA LYS A 132 3.43 -23.47 4.84
C LYS A 132 4.54 -23.06 5.83
N TYR A 133 4.65 -21.79 6.18
CA TYR A 133 5.66 -21.28 7.13
C TYR A 133 5.02 -20.33 8.16
N PRO A 134 4.13 -20.83 9.05
CA PRO A 134 3.45 -19.98 10.03
C PRO A 134 4.41 -19.28 11.01
N GLU A 135 5.57 -19.89 11.29
CA GLU A 135 6.57 -19.36 12.23
C GLU A 135 7.40 -18.17 11.69
N ALA A 136 7.42 -17.95 10.37
CA ALA A 136 8.18 -16.84 9.78
C ALA A 136 7.53 -15.46 10.00
N ASN A 137 6.26 -15.42 10.44
CA ASN A 137 5.54 -14.18 10.73
C ASN A 137 5.59 -13.75 12.21
N LEU A 138 6.26 -14.52 13.09
CA LEU A 138 6.31 -14.25 14.53
C LEU A 138 7.39 -13.24 14.97
N HIS A 139 8.27 -12.76 14.08
CA HIS A 139 9.35 -11.85 14.48
C HIS A 139 9.45 -10.59 13.63
N THR A 140 8.68 -9.56 14.00
CA THR A 140 9.16 -8.17 13.95
C THR A 140 8.57 -7.32 15.08
N ALA A 141 8.52 -7.88 16.30
CA ALA A 141 8.40 -7.08 17.52
C ALA A 141 9.79 -6.95 18.13
N GLY A 142 10.40 -5.78 17.94
CA GLY A 142 11.67 -5.33 18.47
C GLY A 142 11.88 -3.86 18.14
#